data_AF-A0A6J2W4Q1-F1
#
_entry.id   AF-A0A6J2W4Q1-F1
#
_cell.length_a   1.000
_cell.length_b   1.000
_cell.length_c   1.000
_cell.angle_alpha   90.00
_cell.angle_beta   90.00
_cell.angle_gamma   90.00
#
_symmetry.space_group_name_H-M   'P 1'
#
loop_
_entity.id
_entity.type
_entity.pdbx_description
1 polymer ?
#
loop_
_entity_poly.entity_id
_entity_poly.type
_entity_poly.pdbx_seq_one_letter_code
_entity_poly.pdbx_strand_id
1 'polypeptide(L)'
;MLNVPSQSFPAVSSQQRVAPSGQSRNKVALKPGHSLMDWIRLTKSGRDLTGLRGRLIEVTEEELKKHNTRNDCWTCIRGMVYNVSAYMDFHPGGEEELMRAAGIDGTDLFDQVHRWVNYESMLKECLVGRMAVKASSVIKAQPVKKESAQVNGLTLPPPAPVPAVPGTAPLPPKDARPRYDWFQTDATVNIVVYTKRKIPKPGCAVVDLRGGVLRLEVLLGKMSYLLHWRLSDEVEEGFSIHTASLVGKIQLSIRKTVKAKWTHLGQPLQSHDSFVRSKDRDLFYRECTLVSKKDVTRDTHIFCMRLPPGTRMHVPVGRHVYLKASIEGNDVVKPYTPVQETLMPSTHSTEEMGSDIFLMIKVYPNGTFTQYLNSLHIGDSLSISGPEGPFSLRLLRDVTHLYLLAAGTGFTPMARLLHLALQDLASIRKTKLMFFNRQESDILWRAELEQLCAHDERFQVEFVLSEPSDLWTGRRGRVDASMLKDFLDKPEDSKCLVCVCGPTGFTELTVQLVKLQGLSDEEIHAFQG
;
A
#
# COMPACT_ATOMS: atom_id res chain seq x y z
N MET A 1 47.87 9.90 -40.97
CA MET A 1 46.62 9.44 -41.60
C MET A 1 46.19 8.17 -40.89
N LEU A 2 45.14 8.23 -40.08
CA LEU A 2 44.49 7.05 -39.50
C LEU A 2 42.98 7.21 -39.70
N ASN A 3 42.42 6.27 -40.45
CA ASN A 3 41.05 6.22 -40.92
C ASN A 3 40.15 5.74 -39.77
N VAL A 4 39.25 6.59 -39.27
CA VAL A 4 38.24 6.19 -38.27
C VAL A 4 36.94 5.90 -39.02
N PRO A 5 36.36 4.69 -38.93
CA PRO A 5 35.09 4.39 -39.58
C PRO A 5 33.94 5.12 -38.88
N SER A 6 33.10 5.80 -39.65
CA SER A 6 31.89 6.46 -39.15
C SER A 6 30.91 5.42 -38.62
N GLN A 7 30.77 5.30 -37.31
CA GLN A 7 29.67 4.56 -36.72
C GLN A 7 28.38 5.37 -36.89
N SER A 8 27.44 4.85 -37.67
CA SER A 8 26.11 5.41 -37.82
C SER A 8 25.36 5.32 -36.48
N PHE A 9 24.91 6.47 -36.00
CA PHE A 9 24.07 6.60 -34.81
C PHE A 9 22.59 6.53 -35.21
N PRO A 10 21.71 5.81 -34.49
CA PRO A 10 21.97 4.91 -33.36
C PRO A 10 22.36 3.47 -33.75
N ALA A 11 22.98 2.75 -32.80
CA ALA A 11 23.48 1.38 -32.95
C ALA A 11 22.41 0.37 -33.41
N VAL A 12 22.84 -0.70 -34.11
CA VAL A 12 21.99 -1.72 -34.77
C VAL A 12 21.01 -2.42 -33.81
N SER A 13 21.31 -2.44 -32.51
CA SER A 13 20.47 -3.00 -31.43
C SER A 13 19.74 -1.97 -30.56
N SER A 14 19.72 -0.69 -30.95
CA SER A 14 19.01 0.35 -30.20
C SER A 14 17.49 0.20 -30.34
N GLN A 15 16.78 0.30 -29.21
CA GLN A 15 15.32 0.41 -29.15
C GLN A 15 14.77 1.67 -29.83
N GLN A 16 15.65 2.57 -30.30
CA GLN A 16 15.31 3.73 -31.13
C GLN A 16 15.15 3.38 -32.62
N ARG A 17 15.46 2.14 -33.07
CA ARG A 17 15.06 1.67 -34.40
C ARG A 17 13.63 1.16 -34.37
N VAL A 18 12.82 1.65 -35.31
CA VAL A 18 11.48 1.14 -35.61
C VAL A 18 11.59 -0.33 -36.03
N ALA A 19 10.97 -1.24 -35.28
CA ALA A 19 10.81 -2.63 -35.69
C ALA A 19 9.63 -2.76 -36.68
N PRO A 20 9.72 -3.63 -37.71
CA PRO A 20 8.61 -3.89 -38.60
C PRO A 20 7.50 -4.64 -37.88
N SER A 21 6.28 -4.32 -38.29
CA SER A 21 4.97 -4.69 -37.73
C SER A 21 4.79 -6.16 -37.31
N GLY A 22 4.29 -6.35 -36.07
CA GLY A 22 3.77 -7.63 -35.59
C GLY A 22 3.10 -7.52 -34.21
N GLN A 23 1.81 -7.14 -34.20
CA GLN A 23 0.84 -7.02 -33.09
C GLN A 23 1.13 -5.95 -32.01
N SER A 24 0.40 -4.83 -32.14
CA SER A 24 0.68 -3.54 -31.52
C SER A 24 -0.27 -3.23 -30.35
N ARG A 25 0.29 -2.75 -29.23
CA ARG A 25 -0.35 -1.62 -28.54
C ARG A 25 -0.21 -0.44 -29.50
N ASN A 26 -1.31 0.18 -29.93
CA ASN A 26 -1.31 1.36 -30.81
C ASN A 26 -0.53 2.51 -30.14
N LYS A 27 0.79 2.50 -30.24
CA LYS A 27 1.63 3.62 -29.84
C LYS A 27 1.62 4.59 -31.02
N VAL A 28 0.92 5.70 -30.85
CA VAL A 28 0.94 6.78 -31.82
C VAL A 28 2.35 7.35 -31.84
N ALA A 29 2.98 7.39 -33.02
CA ALA A 29 4.27 8.05 -33.16
C ALA A 29 4.08 9.55 -32.92
N LEU A 30 4.75 10.09 -31.90
CA LEU A 30 4.71 11.52 -31.59
C LEU A 30 5.36 12.31 -32.72
N LYS A 31 4.80 13.48 -33.04
CA LYS A 31 5.39 14.39 -34.03
C LYS A 31 6.79 14.82 -33.58
N PRO A 32 7.72 15.12 -34.50
CA PRO A 32 9.01 15.71 -34.14
C PRO A 32 8.82 16.93 -33.21
N GLY A 33 9.60 17.02 -32.13
CA GLY A 33 9.51 18.10 -31.14
C GLY A 33 8.40 17.96 -30.09
N HIS A 34 7.77 16.78 -29.96
CA HIS A 34 6.73 16.51 -28.96
C HIS A 34 7.11 15.37 -28.00
N SER A 35 8.41 15.19 -27.74
CA SER A 35 8.88 14.24 -26.73
C SER A 35 8.54 14.72 -25.31
N LEU A 36 8.68 13.83 -24.32
CA LEU A 36 8.54 14.21 -22.91
C LEU A 36 9.50 15.35 -22.51
N MET A 37 10.70 15.40 -23.10
CA MET A 37 11.64 16.49 -22.84
C MET A 37 11.18 17.82 -23.45
N ASP A 38 10.50 17.77 -24.58
CA ASP A 38 9.91 18.97 -25.21
C ASP A 38 8.71 19.47 -24.38
N TRP A 39 7.92 18.55 -23.82
CA TRP A 39 6.87 18.88 -22.85
C TRP A 39 7.45 19.59 -21.61
N ILE A 40 8.51 19.04 -21.02
CA ILE A 40 9.19 19.65 -19.86
C ILE A 40 9.74 21.04 -20.20
N ARG A 41 10.22 21.25 -21.44
CA ARG A 41 10.68 22.56 -21.89
C ARG A 41 9.52 23.54 -22.05
N LEU A 42 8.38 23.08 -22.56
CA LEU A 42 7.18 23.89 -22.71
C LEU A 42 6.61 24.32 -21.36
N THR A 43 6.53 23.42 -20.37
CA THR A 43 6.06 23.76 -19.01
C THR A 43 6.98 24.73 -18.29
N LYS A 44 8.28 24.74 -18.60
CA LYS A 44 9.27 25.69 -18.06
C LYS A 44 9.38 27.01 -18.85
N SER A 45 8.61 27.19 -19.91
CA SER A 45 8.69 28.40 -20.76
C SER A 45 8.04 29.65 -20.15
N GLY A 46 7.30 29.51 -19.06
CA GLY A 46 6.52 30.60 -18.45
C GLY A 46 5.22 30.93 -19.19
N ARG A 47 4.88 30.15 -20.24
CA ARG A 47 3.59 30.24 -20.93
C ARG A 47 2.48 29.75 -20.00
N ASP A 48 1.38 30.50 -19.94
CA ASP A 48 0.19 30.07 -19.20
C ASP A 48 -0.50 28.91 -19.94
N LEU A 49 -0.43 27.71 -19.36
CA LEU A 49 -1.06 26.50 -19.89
C LEU A 49 -2.48 26.27 -19.33
N THR A 50 -2.87 27.03 -18.30
CA THR A 50 -4.20 26.96 -17.68
C THR A 50 -5.22 27.83 -18.41
N GLY A 51 -4.76 28.96 -18.98
CA GLY A 51 -5.60 30.03 -19.51
C GLY A 51 -6.18 30.96 -18.43
N LEU A 52 -5.80 30.75 -17.17
CA LEU A 52 -6.33 31.44 -15.99
C LEU A 52 -5.29 32.36 -15.30
N ARG A 53 -4.13 32.58 -15.92
CA ARG A 53 -3.04 33.42 -15.44
C ARG A 53 -2.64 33.09 -13.99
N GLY A 54 -2.59 31.79 -13.67
CA GLY A 54 -2.20 31.27 -12.36
C GLY A 54 -3.30 31.29 -11.28
N ARG A 55 -4.56 31.58 -11.63
CA ARG A 55 -5.69 31.47 -10.69
C ARG A 55 -6.23 30.05 -10.66
N LEU A 56 -6.31 29.47 -9.46
CA LEU A 56 -7.02 28.21 -9.23
C LEU A 56 -8.49 28.49 -8.93
N ILE A 57 -9.40 27.80 -9.62
CA ILE A 57 -10.85 27.97 -9.46
C ILE A 57 -11.52 26.70 -8.92
N GLU A 58 -12.70 26.87 -8.35
CA GLU A 58 -13.61 25.75 -8.10
C GLU A 58 -14.45 25.52 -9.36
N VAL A 59 -14.41 24.31 -9.91
CA VAL A 59 -15.02 23.97 -11.20
C VAL A 59 -16.27 23.14 -10.96
N THR A 60 -17.44 23.63 -11.38
CA THR A 60 -18.67 22.84 -11.32
C THR A 60 -18.73 21.83 -12.47
N GLU A 61 -19.61 20.83 -12.34
CA GLU A 61 -19.83 19.85 -13.41
C GLU A 61 -20.33 20.51 -14.70
N GLU A 62 -21.14 21.57 -14.58
CA GLU A 62 -21.65 22.36 -15.69
C GLU A 62 -20.56 23.18 -16.37
N GLU A 63 -19.58 23.68 -15.60
CA GLU A 63 -18.43 24.39 -16.16
C GLU A 63 -17.49 23.43 -16.88
N LEU A 64 -17.16 22.28 -16.27
CA LEU A 64 -16.29 21.28 -16.87
C LEU A 64 -16.80 20.84 -18.25
N LYS A 65 -18.11 20.62 -18.40
CA LYS A 65 -18.75 20.19 -19.66
C LYS A 65 -18.57 21.17 -20.83
N LYS A 66 -18.27 22.44 -20.58
CA LYS A 66 -18.05 23.44 -21.65
C LYS A 66 -16.72 23.23 -22.37
N HIS A 67 -15.74 22.62 -21.69
CA HIS A 67 -14.37 22.47 -22.17
C HIS A 67 -14.13 21.06 -22.73
N ASN A 68 -14.79 20.77 -23.86
CA ASN A 68 -14.83 19.43 -24.46
C ASN A 68 -14.26 19.35 -25.89
N THR A 69 -13.46 20.33 -26.32
CA THR A 69 -12.91 20.40 -27.68
C THR A 69 -11.39 20.33 -27.68
N ARG A 70 -10.74 19.95 -28.79
CA ARG A 70 -9.27 19.81 -28.87
C ARG A 70 -8.49 21.03 -28.33
N ASN A 71 -8.94 22.23 -28.69
CA ASN A 71 -8.25 23.48 -28.35
C ASN A 71 -8.72 24.06 -27.00
N ASP A 72 -9.73 23.44 -26.40
CA ASP A 72 -10.31 23.80 -25.10
C ASP A 72 -10.83 22.54 -24.41
N CYS A 73 -9.90 21.75 -23.89
CA CYS A 73 -10.15 20.43 -23.30
C CYS A 73 -9.74 20.42 -21.84
N TRP A 74 -10.73 20.34 -20.96
CA TRP A 74 -10.51 20.12 -19.53
C TRP A 74 -10.93 18.71 -19.16
N THR A 75 -10.19 18.08 -18.25
CA THR A 75 -10.55 16.77 -17.69
C THR A 75 -10.42 16.84 -16.18
N CYS A 76 -11.37 16.22 -15.46
CA CYS A 76 -11.20 15.96 -14.03
C CYS A 76 -10.51 14.60 -13.84
N ILE A 77 -9.50 14.58 -12.97
CA ILE A 77 -8.81 13.36 -12.52
C ILE A 77 -8.67 13.44 -11.00
N ARG A 78 -9.32 12.51 -10.30
CA ARG A 78 -9.35 12.39 -8.83
C ARG A 78 -9.71 13.70 -8.12
N GLY A 79 -10.71 14.41 -8.66
CA GLY A 79 -11.24 15.66 -8.09
C GLY A 79 -10.47 16.93 -8.44
N MET A 80 -9.39 16.84 -9.22
CA MET A 80 -8.62 17.98 -9.73
C MET A 80 -8.85 18.14 -11.23
N VAL A 81 -9.06 19.38 -11.68
CA VAL A 81 -9.33 19.71 -13.09
C VAL A 81 -8.07 20.23 -13.75
N TYR A 82 -7.76 19.70 -14.94
CA TYR A 82 -6.59 20.06 -15.73
C TYR A 82 -7.00 20.51 -17.13
N ASN A 83 -6.42 21.59 -17.63
CA ASN A 83 -6.52 22.02 -19.02
C ASN A 83 -5.46 21.28 -19.84
N VAL A 84 -5.86 20.20 -20.51
CA VAL A 84 -4.95 19.32 -21.26
C VAL A 84 -4.80 19.72 -22.73
N SER A 85 -5.35 20.86 -23.15
CA SER A 85 -5.32 21.34 -24.55
C SER A 85 -3.89 21.41 -25.10
N ALA A 86 -2.94 21.93 -24.32
CA ALA A 86 -1.55 22.03 -24.72
C ALA A 86 -0.80 20.68 -24.71
N TYR A 87 -1.34 19.67 -24.01
CA TYR A 87 -0.73 18.36 -23.84
C TYR A 87 -1.16 17.34 -24.91
N MET A 88 -2.18 17.66 -25.71
CA MET A 88 -2.75 16.78 -26.75
C MET A 88 -1.70 16.16 -27.67
N ASP A 89 -0.79 16.99 -28.19
CA ASP A 89 0.24 16.54 -29.13
C ASP A 89 1.43 15.82 -28.44
N PHE A 90 1.48 15.81 -27.09
CA PHE A 90 2.55 15.19 -26.29
C PHE A 90 2.13 13.87 -25.64
N HIS A 91 0.85 13.52 -25.69
CA HIS A 91 0.32 12.32 -25.05
C HIS A 91 0.73 11.04 -25.82
N PRO A 92 1.45 10.08 -25.20
CA PRO A 92 1.93 8.87 -25.90
C PRO A 92 0.83 7.94 -26.43
N GLY A 93 -0.38 8.05 -25.89
CA GLY A 93 -1.57 7.32 -26.36
C GLY A 93 -2.32 8.01 -27.50
N GLY A 94 -1.88 9.20 -27.93
CA GLY A 94 -2.55 10.01 -28.94
C GLY A 94 -3.66 10.92 -28.39
N GLU A 95 -4.11 11.84 -29.25
CA GLU A 95 -5.16 12.83 -28.96
C GLU A 95 -6.53 12.17 -28.68
N GLU A 96 -6.87 11.11 -29.43
CA GLU A 96 -8.15 10.42 -29.32
C GLU A 96 -8.42 9.91 -27.90
N GLU A 97 -7.40 9.38 -27.21
CA GLU A 97 -7.54 8.88 -25.84
C GLU A 97 -7.78 10.00 -24.82
N LEU A 98 -7.18 11.18 -25.00
CA LEU A 98 -7.45 12.34 -24.15
C LEU A 98 -8.85 12.92 -24.41
N MET A 99 -9.29 12.94 -25.67
CA MET A 99 -10.60 13.46 -26.05
C MET A 99 -11.76 12.64 -25.47
N ARG A 100 -11.56 11.37 -25.12
CA ARG A 100 -12.56 10.54 -24.43
C ARG A 100 -12.90 11.04 -23.02
N ALA A 101 -12.00 11.79 -22.39
CA ALA A 101 -12.18 12.39 -21.08
C ALA A 101 -12.46 13.91 -21.14
N ALA A 102 -12.64 14.46 -22.34
CA ALA A 102 -12.86 15.89 -22.53
C ALA A 102 -14.20 16.34 -21.93
N GLY A 103 -14.14 17.33 -21.05
CA GLY A 103 -15.30 17.95 -20.39
C GLY A 103 -15.99 17.06 -19.35
N ILE A 104 -15.36 15.98 -18.89
CA ILE A 104 -15.95 15.06 -17.90
C ILE A 104 -14.96 14.68 -16.79
N ASP A 105 -15.47 13.98 -15.76
CA ASP A 105 -14.63 13.27 -14.81
C ASP A 105 -14.08 12.00 -15.46
N GLY A 106 -12.83 12.09 -15.92
CA GLY A 106 -12.09 11.03 -16.58
C GLY A 106 -11.37 10.10 -15.61
N THR A 107 -11.60 10.16 -14.30
CA THR A 107 -10.85 9.38 -13.31
C THR A 107 -10.85 7.88 -13.61
N ASP A 108 -12.01 7.30 -13.93
CA ASP A 108 -12.11 5.87 -14.21
C ASP A 108 -11.42 5.49 -15.52
N LEU A 109 -11.48 6.35 -16.55
CA LEU A 109 -10.77 6.15 -17.82
C LEU A 109 -9.25 6.24 -17.62
N PHE A 110 -8.82 7.21 -16.81
CA PHE A 110 -7.42 7.39 -16.44
C PHE A 110 -6.91 6.20 -15.63
N ASP A 111 -7.65 5.72 -14.64
CA ASP A 111 -7.23 4.61 -13.78
C ASP A 111 -7.22 3.26 -14.49
N GLN A 112 -7.94 3.09 -15.59
CA GLN A 112 -7.88 1.87 -16.40
C GLN A 112 -6.55 1.73 -17.16
N VAL A 113 -6.01 2.84 -17.67
CA VAL A 113 -4.88 2.82 -18.60
C VAL A 113 -3.60 3.38 -17.97
N HIS A 114 -3.74 4.39 -17.11
CA HIS A 114 -2.66 5.24 -16.61
C HIS A 114 -2.61 5.32 -15.08
N ARG A 115 -3.21 4.37 -14.35
CA ARG A 115 -3.29 4.34 -12.87
C ARG A 115 -2.01 4.75 -12.14
N TRP A 116 -0.87 4.37 -12.71
CA TRP A 116 0.47 4.48 -12.13
C TRP A 116 1.30 5.63 -12.71
N VAL A 117 0.74 6.42 -13.63
CA VAL A 117 1.41 7.60 -14.20
C VAL A 117 1.28 8.75 -13.21
N ASN A 118 2.40 9.42 -12.92
CA ASN A 118 2.41 10.63 -12.09
C ASN A 118 1.91 11.84 -12.90
N TYR A 119 0.61 11.87 -13.17
CA TYR A 119 -0.03 12.94 -13.91
C TYR A 119 0.00 14.27 -13.14
N GLU A 120 0.01 14.23 -11.80
CA GLU A 120 0.05 15.44 -10.96
C GLU A 120 1.34 16.24 -11.21
N SER A 121 2.48 15.55 -11.32
CA SER A 121 3.76 16.19 -11.69
C SER A 121 3.77 16.61 -13.16
N MET A 122 3.28 15.75 -14.06
CA MET A 122 3.32 15.97 -15.50
C MET A 122 2.41 17.11 -15.97
N LEU A 123 1.24 17.26 -15.35
CA LEU A 123 0.20 18.22 -15.68
C LEU A 123 0.09 19.36 -14.65
N LYS A 124 1.08 19.50 -13.76
CA LYS A 124 1.10 20.53 -12.71
C LYS A 124 0.78 21.92 -13.23
N GLU A 125 1.45 22.31 -14.32
CA GLU A 125 1.30 23.63 -14.95
C GLU A 125 -0.02 23.77 -15.73
N CYS A 126 -0.76 22.67 -15.91
CA CYS A 126 -2.07 22.64 -16.53
C CYS A 126 -3.22 22.68 -15.50
N LEU A 127 -2.92 22.76 -14.20
CA LEU A 127 -3.92 22.66 -13.15
C LEU A 127 -4.84 23.88 -13.14
N VAL A 128 -6.13 23.65 -13.39
CA VAL A 128 -7.20 24.65 -13.38
C VAL A 128 -7.73 24.85 -11.96
N GLY A 129 -7.87 23.77 -11.20
CA GLY A 129 -8.36 23.82 -9.82
C GLY A 129 -9.09 22.56 -9.38
N ARG A 130 -10.05 22.69 -8.47
CA ARG A 130 -10.73 21.56 -7.82
C ARG A 130 -12.18 21.45 -8.27
N MET A 131 -12.70 20.24 -8.42
CA MET A 131 -14.12 20.00 -8.66
C MET A 131 -14.99 20.40 -7.45
N ALA A 132 -16.07 21.13 -7.73
CA ALA A 132 -17.05 21.54 -6.74
C ALA A 132 -17.79 20.31 -6.18
N VAL A 133 -17.84 20.20 -4.85
CA VAL A 133 -18.61 19.13 -4.19
C VAL A 133 -20.05 19.62 -4.00
N LYS A 134 -21.03 18.96 -4.62
CA LYS A 134 -22.45 19.26 -4.37
C LYS A 134 -22.72 19.10 -2.87
N ALA A 135 -23.03 20.20 -2.19
CA ALA A 135 -23.49 20.17 -0.81
C ALA A 135 -24.83 19.42 -0.76
N SER A 136 -24.80 18.17 -0.29
CA SER A 136 -26.03 17.45 0.05
C SER A 136 -26.75 18.22 1.15
N SER A 137 -27.94 18.71 0.81
CA SER A 137 -28.85 19.52 1.62
C SER A 137 -28.90 19.09 3.09
N VAL A 138 -28.39 19.96 3.95
CA VAL A 138 -28.57 19.92 5.41
C VAL A 138 -30.06 20.04 5.70
N ILE A 139 -30.66 19.00 6.28
CA ILE A 139 -32.02 19.06 6.82
C ILE A 139 -31.99 20.05 8.00
N LYS A 140 -32.53 21.26 7.77
CA LYS A 140 -32.85 22.22 8.83
C LYS A 140 -33.96 21.61 9.70
N ALA A 141 -33.66 21.34 10.96
CA ALA A 141 -34.67 21.07 11.97
C ALA A 141 -35.54 22.33 12.18
N GLN A 142 -36.86 22.17 12.09
CA GLN A 142 -37.82 23.15 12.59
C GLN A 142 -38.35 22.72 13.97
N PRO A 143 -38.68 23.69 14.85
CA PRO A 143 -39.08 23.43 16.23
C PRO A 143 -40.58 23.13 16.33
N VAL A 144 -40.94 22.08 17.07
CA VAL A 144 -42.35 21.79 17.41
C VAL A 144 -42.69 22.47 18.73
N LYS A 145 -43.80 23.22 18.71
CA LYS A 145 -44.39 23.95 19.83
C LYS A 145 -44.95 23.02 20.91
N LYS A 146 -44.93 23.52 22.14
CA LYS A 146 -45.61 23.01 23.33
C LYS A 146 -47.12 22.97 23.14
N GLU A 147 -47.77 21.92 23.64
CA GLU A 147 -49.12 22.01 24.17
C GLU A 147 -49.30 21.02 25.34
N SER A 148 -50.14 21.46 26.27
CA SER A 148 -50.32 21.02 27.65
C SER A 148 -51.52 20.10 27.83
N ALA A 149 -51.44 19.12 28.73
CA ALA A 149 -52.60 18.66 29.52
C ALA A 149 -52.14 17.90 30.78
N GLN A 150 -52.73 18.29 31.92
CA GLN A 150 -52.57 17.69 33.24
C GLN A 150 -53.54 16.50 33.46
N VAL A 151 -53.01 15.47 34.11
CA VAL A 151 -53.54 14.65 35.22
C VAL A 151 -54.93 14.01 35.11
N ASN A 152 -54.96 12.67 35.15
CA ASN A 152 -55.63 11.91 36.21
C ASN A 152 -55.09 10.47 36.26
N GLY A 153 -54.72 10.03 37.47
CA GLY A 153 -54.15 8.72 37.72
C GLY A 153 -55.19 7.60 37.69
N LEU A 154 -54.74 6.42 37.28
CA LEU A 154 -55.08 5.11 37.86
C LEU A 154 -54.09 4.09 37.27
N THR A 155 -53.36 3.44 38.17
CA THR A 155 -52.30 2.47 37.94
C THR A 155 -52.83 1.17 37.35
N LEU A 156 -52.18 0.65 36.30
CA LEU A 156 -52.21 -0.75 35.90
C LEU A 156 -50.78 -1.32 36.00
N PRO A 157 -50.61 -2.57 36.48
CA PRO A 157 -49.29 -3.15 36.69
C PRO A 157 -48.61 -3.50 35.35
N PRO A 158 -47.27 -3.45 35.27
CA PRO A 158 -46.55 -3.89 34.09
C PRO A 158 -46.68 -5.41 33.92
N PRO A 159 -46.72 -5.94 32.68
CA PRO A 159 -46.66 -7.37 32.44
C PRO A 159 -45.29 -7.91 32.88
N ALA A 160 -45.31 -9.13 33.42
CA ALA A 160 -44.15 -9.81 34.01
C ALA A 160 -42.95 -9.92 33.03
N PRO A 161 -41.71 -9.97 33.54
CA PRO A 161 -40.53 -10.11 32.70
C PRO A 161 -40.52 -11.49 32.04
N VAL A 162 -40.37 -11.52 30.72
CA VAL A 162 -39.96 -12.73 29.99
C VAL A 162 -38.56 -13.11 30.48
N PRO A 163 -38.26 -14.39 30.79
CA PRO A 163 -36.96 -14.77 31.32
C PRO A 163 -35.86 -14.44 30.31
N ALA A 164 -34.80 -13.77 30.78
CA ALA A 164 -33.61 -13.50 30.01
C ALA A 164 -32.95 -14.82 29.58
N VAL A 165 -32.80 -15.00 28.27
CA VAL A 165 -31.85 -15.98 27.72
C VAL A 165 -30.44 -15.50 28.06
N PRO A 166 -29.58 -16.30 28.73
CA PRO A 166 -28.21 -15.92 28.97
C PRO A 166 -27.41 -16.03 27.67
N GLY A 167 -26.72 -14.96 27.29
CA GLY A 167 -25.66 -15.02 26.29
C GLY A 167 -26.03 -14.50 24.91
N THR A 168 -25.87 -13.19 24.72
CA THR A 168 -25.00 -12.54 23.73
C THR A 168 -25.45 -11.09 23.63
N ALA A 169 -24.56 -10.16 24.01
CA ALA A 169 -24.79 -8.76 23.71
C ALA A 169 -24.97 -8.61 22.20
N PRO A 170 -25.93 -7.79 21.71
CA PRO A 170 -26.07 -7.52 20.28
C PRO A 170 -24.72 -7.06 19.73
N LEU A 171 -24.23 -7.73 18.68
CA LEU A 171 -23.01 -7.31 18.02
C LEU A 171 -23.20 -5.85 17.57
N PRO A 172 -22.25 -4.94 17.89
CA PRO A 172 -22.36 -3.56 17.47
C PRO A 172 -22.48 -3.47 15.94
N PRO A 173 -23.14 -2.43 15.40
CA PRO A 173 -23.25 -2.22 13.96
C PRO A 173 -21.88 -2.34 13.29
N LYS A 174 -21.79 -2.96 12.10
CA LYS A 174 -20.53 -3.13 11.35
C LYS A 174 -19.79 -1.80 11.10
N ASP A 175 -20.51 -0.69 11.14
CA ASP A 175 -20.02 0.68 10.96
C ASP A 175 -19.97 1.50 12.26
N ALA A 176 -20.01 0.86 13.43
CA ALA A 176 -19.81 1.55 14.69
C ALA A 176 -18.46 2.27 14.68
N ARG A 177 -18.50 3.60 14.66
CA ARG A 177 -17.33 4.48 14.70
C ARG A 177 -16.55 4.17 15.98
N PRO A 178 -15.22 4.05 15.90
CA PRO A 178 -14.38 4.02 17.08
C PRO A 178 -14.63 5.25 17.94
N ARG A 179 -14.44 5.11 19.24
CA ARG A 179 -14.39 6.25 20.17
C ARG A 179 -13.11 6.17 20.96
N TYR A 180 -12.67 7.30 21.49
CA TYR A 180 -11.59 7.31 22.46
C TYR A 180 -12.02 7.97 23.76
N ASP A 181 -11.25 7.71 24.80
CA ASP A 181 -11.30 8.39 26.09
C ASP A 181 -9.88 8.51 26.62
N TRP A 182 -9.66 9.35 27.63
CA TRP A 182 -8.36 9.46 28.28
C TRP A 182 -8.49 9.63 29.78
N PHE A 183 -7.48 9.16 30.49
CA PHE A 183 -7.35 9.36 31.93
C PHE A 183 -5.87 9.52 32.26
N GLN A 184 -5.59 10.03 33.45
CA GLN A 184 -4.22 10.26 33.90
C GLN A 184 -4.02 9.71 35.31
N THR A 185 -2.77 9.38 35.60
CA THR A 185 -2.27 9.24 36.96
C THR A 185 -1.33 10.42 37.25
N ASP A 186 -0.69 10.43 38.41
CA ASP A 186 0.35 11.41 38.72
C ASP A 186 1.53 11.33 37.75
N ALA A 187 1.80 10.14 37.19
CA ALA A 187 2.98 9.89 36.34
C ALA A 187 2.67 9.64 34.85
N THR A 188 1.42 9.30 34.50
CA THR A 188 1.08 8.88 33.14
C THR A 188 -0.16 9.54 32.60
N VAL A 189 -0.21 9.70 31.28
CA VAL A 189 -1.40 10.00 30.49
C VAL A 189 -1.73 8.77 29.66
N ASN A 190 -2.99 8.33 29.74
CA ASN A 190 -3.47 7.12 29.11
C ASN A 190 -4.59 7.46 28.14
N ILE A 191 -4.42 7.09 26.87
CA ILE A 191 -5.40 7.28 25.81
C ILE A 191 -5.93 5.90 25.44
N VAL A 192 -7.25 5.74 25.50
CA VAL A 192 -7.92 4.47 25.25
C VAL A 192 -8.82 4.60 24.02
N VAL A 193 -8.55 3.83 22.99
CA VAL A 193 -9.41 3.68 21.82
C VAL A 193 -10.27 2.43 21.96
N TYR A 194 -11.58 2.60 21.81
CA TYR A 194 -12.58 1.55 21.72
C TYR A 194 -13.06 1.44 20.28
N THR A 195 -12.58 0.44 19.55
CA THR A 195 -12.84 0.24 18.12
C THR A 195 -14.23 -0.34 17.84
N LYS A 196 -14.92 -0.81 18.89
CA LYS A 196 -16.24 -1.47 18.84
C LYS A 196 -16.24 -2.74 17.98
N ARG A 197 -15.08 -3.32 17.69
CA ARG A 197 -14.92 -4.52 16.86
C ARG A 197 -13.67 -5.28 17.25
N LYS A 198 -13.60 -6.59 16.94
CA LYS A 198 -12.36 -7.35 17.10
C LYS A 198 -11.25 -6.74 16.26
N ILE A 199 -10.05 -6.62 16.84
CA ILE A 199 -8.87 -6.12 16.14
C ILE A 199 -7.85 -7.25 15.92
N PRO A 200 -7.07 -7.22 14.82
CA PRO A 200 -5.98 -8.15 14.62
C PRO A 200 -4.91 -8.03 15.73
N LYS A 201 -4.29 -9.15 16.10
CA LYS A 201 -3.05 -9.19 16.90
C LYS A 201 -1.86 -9.46 15.94
N PRO A 202 -0.68 -8.88 16.18
CA PRO A 202 -0.37 -7.47 16.45
C PRO A 202 -0.47 -6.59 15.17
N GLY A 203 -0.21 -5.28 15.27
CA GLY A 203 -0.01 -4.40 14.09
C GLY A 203 -1.22 -3.66 13.54
N CYS A 204 -2.27 -3.50 14.34
CA CYS A 204 -3.40 -2.64 13.97
C CYS A 204 -3.23 -1.18 14.40
N ALA A 205 -2.17 -0.81 15.13
CA ALA A 205 -1.92 0.55 15.58
C ALA A 205 -0.52 1.01 15.16
N VAL A 206 -0.44 2.23 14.65
CA VAL A 206 0.80 2.97 14.35
C VAL A 206 0.81 4.21 15.25
N VAL A 207 1.90 4.41 15.99
CA VAL A 207 2.04 5.51 16.94
C VAL A 207 3.29 6.30 16.61
N ASP A 208 3.13 7.62 16.54
CA ASP A 208 4.20 8.57 16.37
C ASP A 208 4.06 9.66 17.45
N LEU A 209 5.00 9.71 18.38
CA LEU A 209 5.07 10.69 19.46
C LEU A 209 6.39 11.48 19.34
N ARG A 210 6.33 12.73 18.90
CA ARG A 210 7.52 13.57 18.72
C ARG A 210 7.22 15.03 19.02
N GLY A 211 8.05 15.67 19.84
CA GLY A 211 7.92 17.10 20.16
C GLY A 211 6.56 17.47 20.74
N GLY A 212 6.02 16.62 21.62
CA GLY A 212 4.68 16.79 22.20
C GLY A 212 3.52 16.56 21.22
N VAL A 213 3.79 16.18 19.97
CA VAL A 213 2.75 15.83 18.99
C VAL A 213 2.57 14.32 18.97
N LEU A 214 1.35 13.87 19.24
CA LEU A 214 0.93 12.48 19.18
C LEU A 214 0.06 12.24 17.95
N ARG A 215 0.48 11.29 17.11
CA ARG A 215 -0.32 10.68 16.05
C ARG A 215 -0.53 9.21 16.37
N LEU A 216 -1.77 8.81 16.66
CA LEU A 216 -2.17 7.42 16.84
C LEU A 216 -3.14 7.05 15.72
N GLU A 217 -2.72 6.13 14.86
CA GLU A 217 -3.53 5.63 13.76
C GLU A 217 -3.88 4.16 13.97
N VAL A 218 -5.16 3.83 13.86
CA VAL A 218 -5.69 2.48 14.05
C VAL A 218 -6.29 1.96 12.74
N LEU A 219 -5.68 0.90 12.21
CA LEU A 219 -6.06 0.24 10.96
C LEU A 219 -7.12 -0.84 11.23
N LEU A 220 -8.33 -0.62 10.73
CA LEU A 220 -9.51 -1.46 10.95
C LEU A 220 -10.03 -2.04 9.62
N GLY A 221 -9.22 -2.89 8.99
CA GLY A 221 -9.55 -3.48 7.70
C GLY A 221 -9.43 -2.46 6.58
N LYS A 222 -10.57 -2.06 5.99
CA LYS A 222 -10.66 -1.03 4.93
C LYS A 222 -10.80 0.39 5.47
N MET A 223 -10.85 0.55 6.79
CA MET A 223 -11.02 1.84 7.45
C MET A 223 -9.79 2.18 8.28
N SER A 224 -9.47 3.47 8.39
CA SER A 224 -8.46 4.01 9.30
C SER A 224 -9.11 4.99 10.27
N TYR A 225 -8.72 4.90 11.55
CA TYR A 225 -9.13 5.83 12.59
C TYR A 225 -7.92 6.58 13.13
N LEU A 226 -7.96 7.92 13.10
CA LEU A 226 -6.83 8.77 13.45
C LEU A 226 -7.13 9.63 14.67
N LEU A 227 -6.27 9.54 15.69
CA LEU A 227 -6.16 10.55 16.73
C LEU A 227 -4.88 11.34 16.52
N HIS A 228 -5.02 12.67 16.47
CA HIS A 228 -3.90 13.57 16.23
C HIS A 228 -3.97 14.75 17.21
N TRP A 229 -2.95 14.89 18.05
CA TRP A 229 -2.94 15.83 19.17
C TRP A 229 -1.61 16.54 19.29
N ARG A 230 -1.65 17.81 19.68
CA ARG A 230 -0.57 18.46 20.41
C ARG A 230 -0.88 18.34 21.89
N LEU A 231 -0.10 17.57 22.62
CA LEU A 231 -0.32 17.28 24.04
C LEU A 231 -0.15 18.55 24.90
N SER A 232 -0.85 18.61 26.04
CA SER A 232 -0.89 19.80 26.90
C SER A 232 0.44 20.14 27.57
N ASP A 233 1.22 19.12 27.99
CA ASP A 233 2.53 19.31 28.62
C ASP A 233 3.56 18.32 28.05
N GLU A 234 4.82 18.53 28.46
CA GLU A 234 5.93 17.66 28.11
C GLU A 234 5.75 16.22 28.64
N VAL A 235 6.11 15.29 27.76
CA VAL A 235 6.09 13.85 28.00
C VAL A 235 7.43 13.25 27.63
N GLU A 236 7.74 12.10 28.23
CA GLU A 236 8.86 11.29 27.80
C GLU A 236 8.64 10.76 26.37
N GLU A 237 9.72 10.51 25.64
CA GLU A 237 9.64 9.92 24.28
C GLU A 237 9.12 8.48 24.28
N GLY A 238 9.28 7.76 25.39
CA GLY A 238 8.84 6.38 25.55
C GLY A 238 7.36 6.25 25.89
N PHE A 239 6.70 5.27 25.26
CA PHE A 239 5.32 4.90 25.56
C PHE A 239 5.13 3.38 25.53
N SER A 240 4.04 2.91 26.13
CA SER A 240 3.60 1.51 26.00
C SER A 240 2.22 1.43 25.35
N ILE A 241 2.00 0.36 24.58
CA ILE A 241 0.72 0.10 23.93
C ILE A 241 0.20 -1.28 24.34
N HIS A 242 -1.03 -1.32 24.83
CA HIS A 242 -1.70 -2.53 25.25
C HIS A 242 -2.96 -2.74 24.42
N THR A 243 -3.12 -3.92 23.82
CA THR A 243 -4.27 -4.24 22.97
C THR A 243 -5.06 -5.42 23.53
N ALA A 244 -6.36 -5.20 23.80
CA ALA A 244 -7.29 -6.27 24.15
C ALA A 244 -8.16 -6.61 22.93
N SER A 245 -7.67 -7.56 22.13
CA SER A 245 -8.14 -7.76 20.75
C SER A 245 -9.57 -8.26 20.61
N LEU A 246 -10.03 -9.07 21.56
CA LEU A 246 -11.39 -9.62 21.56
C LEU A 246 -12.46 -8.55 21.76
N VAL A 247 -12.13 -7.51 22.55
CA VAL A 247 -13.04 -6.40 22.89
C VAL A 247 -12.76 -5.14 22.08
N GLY A 248 -11.70 -5.13 21.26
CA GLY A 248 -11.36 -3.98 20.44
C GLY A 248 -10.89 -2.76 21.23
N LYS A 249 -10.14 -2.98 22.32
CA LYS A 249 -9.58 -1.90 23.13
C LYS A 249 -8.08 -1.75 22.84
N ILE A 250 -7.63 -0.53 22.60
CA ILE A 250 -6.21 -0.17 22.45
C ILE A 250 -5.93 0.91 23.48
N GLN A 251 -4.94 0.72 24.35
CA GLN A 251 -4.54 1.68 25.36
C GLN A 251 -3.09 2.08 25.13
N LEU A 252 -2.88 3.36 24.87
CA LEU A 252 -1.59 4.02 24.78
C LEU A 252 -1.30 4.69 26.13
N SER A 253 -0.17 4.37 26.73
CA SER A 253 0.26 4.92 28.02
C SER A 253 1.58 5.67 27.83
N ILE A 254 1.57 6.97 28.12
CA ILE A 254 2.69 7.90 27.94
C ILE A 254 3.11 8.42 29.32
N ARG A 255 4.41 8.47 29.61
CA ARG A 255 4.92 9.04 30.86
C ARG A 255 5.05 10.55 30.77
N LYS A 256 4.65 11.25 31.83
CA LYS A 256 4.78 12.69 31.96
C LYS A 256 6.18 13.05 32.42
N THR A 257 6.76 14.11 31.85
CA THR A 257 8.02 14.66 32.35
C THR A 257 7.82 15.33 33.71
N VAL A 258 6.70 16.04 33.87
CA VAL A 258 6.32 16.70 35.12
C VAL A 258 5.08 16.02 35.72
N LYS A 259 5.17 15.64 37.00
CA LYS A 259 4.06 15.00 37.75
C LYS A 259 2.99 16.03 38.15
N ALA A 260 2.32 16.59 37.14
CA ALA A 260 1.24 17.57 37.30
C ALA A 260 -0.09 17.01 36.76
N LYS A 261 -1.20 17.54 37.28
CA LYS A 261 -2.54 17.20 36.81
C LYS A 261 -2.87 18.01 35.55
N TRP A 262 -3.13 17.32 34.46
CA TRP A 262 -3.56 17.92 33.20
C TRP A 262 -5.06 18.26 33.26
N THR A 263 -5.47 19.45 32.85
CA THR A 263 -6.90 19.83 32.80
C THR A 263 -7.59 19.32 31.54
N HIS A 264 -6.82 19.09 30.48
CA HIS A 264 -7.25 18.57 29.19
C HIS A 264 -6.07 17.77 28.57
N LEU A 265 -6.33 16.98 27.53
CA LEU A 265 -5.30 16.14 26.89
C LEU A 265 -4.35 16.95 26.01
N GLY A 266 -4.87 17.99 25.35
CA GLY A 266 -4.12 18.77 24.37
C GLY A 266 -5.02 19.51 23.40
N GLN A 267 -4.42 20.05 22.35
CA GLN A 267 -5.12 20.66 21.22
C GLN A 267 -5.26 19.63 20.08
N PRO A 268 -6.48 19.38 19.57
CA PRO A 268 -6.68 18.54 18.39
C PRO A 268 -5.96 19.14 17.17
N LEU A 269 -5.32 18.29 16.37
CA LEU A 269 -4.66 18.67 15.13
C LEU A 269 -5.47 18.24 13.90
N GLN A 270 -4.95 18.48 12.70
CA GLN A 270 -5.61 18.12 11.45
C GLN A 270 -6.01 16.65 11.42
N SER A 271 -7.25 16.40 10.99
CA SER A 271 -7.86 15.07 10.89
C SER A 271 -7.96 14.30 12.21
N HIS A 272 -7.90 15.00 13.36
CA HIS A 272 -8.19 14.42 14.66
C HIS A 272 -9.59 13.79 14.72
N ASP A 273 -9.69 12.62 15.34
CA ASP A 273 -10.89 11.79 15.48
C ASP A 273 -11.53 11.42 14.12
N SER A 274 -10.77 11.46 13.03
CA SER A 274 -11.30 11.08 11.71
C SER A 274 -11.40 9.55 11.56
N PHE A 275 -12.47 9.10 10.90
CA PHE A 275 -12.68 7.69 10.57
C PHE A 275 -13.00 7.58 9.08
N VAL A 276 -11.99 7.27 8.28
CA VAL A 276 -12.03 7.34 6.81
C VAL A 276 -11.70 5.99 6.19
N ARG A 277 -12.02 5.79 4.90
CA ARG A 277 -11.55 4.59 4.19
C ARG A 277 -10.05 4.71 3.99
N SER A 278 -9.33 3.59 4.12
CA SER A 278 -7.87 3.55 3.97
C SER A 278 -7.40 4.06 2.61
N LYS A 279 -8.20 3.92 1.56
CA LYS A 279 -7.91 4.43 0.21
C LYS A 279 -8.02 5.96 0.07
N ASP A 280 -8.75 6.61 0.96
CA ASP A 280 -8.98 8.07 0.93
C ASP A 280 -8.07 8.78 1.95
N ARG A 281 -7.13 8.05 2.54
CA ARG A 281 -6.21 8.55 3.56
C ARG A 281 -4.95 9.09 2.90
N ASP A 282 -4.46 10.22 3.40
CA ASP A 282 -3.13 10.72 3.08
C ASP A 282 -2.03 9.85 3.67
N LEU A 283 -1.03 9.50 2.85
CA LEU A 283 0.15 8.78 3.31
C LEU A 283 0.95 9.63 4.30
N PHE A 284 1.14 9.11 5.50
CA PHE A 284 2.03 9.69 6.50
C PHE A 284 3.40 9.02 6.44
N TYR A 285 4.46 9.84 6.32
CA TYR A 285 5.83 9.39 6.17
C TYR A 285 6.66 9.64 7.43
N ARG A 286 7.67 8.80 7.61
CA ARG A 286 8.65 8.82 8.70
C ARG A 286 10.04 8.85 8.13
N GLU A 287 10.92 9.69 8.66
CA GLU A 287 12.35 9.55 8.37
C GLU A 287 12.90 8.37 9.17
N CYS A 288 13.28 7.31 8.46
CA CYS A 288 13.87 6.11 9.04
C CYS A 288 15.35 6.05 8.68
N THR A 289 16.19 5.64 9.62
CA THR A 289 17.64 5.61 9.44
C THR A 289 18.08 4.25 8.92
N LEU A 290 18.90 4.21 7.88
CA LEU A 290 19.55 2.98 7.41
C LEU A 290 20.59 2.54 8.44
N VAL A 291 20.37 1.40 9.09
CA VAL A 291 21.27 0.89 10.14
C VAL A 291 22.16 -0.26 9.67
N SER A 292 21.71 -1.04 8.69
CA SER A 292 22.56 -2.07 8.07
C SER A 292 22.10 -2.37 6.65
N LYS A 293 23.04 -2.89 5.85
CA LYS A 293 22.82 -3.36 4.49
C LYS A 293 23.54 -4.69 4.32
N LYS A 294 22.80 -5.77 4.07
CA LYS A 294 23.33 -7.14 3.95
C LYS A 294 23.06 -7.70 2.57
N ASP A 295 24.06 -8.30 1.95
CA ASP A 295 23.92 -8.94 0.64
C ASP A 295 23.10 -10.24 0.76
N VAL A 296 22.19 -10.46 -0.18
CA VAL A 296 21.43 -11.70 -0.37
C VAL A 296 21.88 -12.40 -1.63
N THR A 297 22.00 -11.64 -2.72
CA THR A 297 22.63 -12.05 -3.97
C THR A 297 23.55 -10.91 -4.44
N ARG A 298 24.19 -11.08 -5.61
CA ARG A 298 25.05 -10.04 -6.20
C ARG A 298 24.37 -8.70 -6.42
N ASP A 299 23.05 -8.67 -6.57
CA ASP A 299 22.28 -7.47 -6.89
C ASP A 299 21.06 -7.29 -5.99
N THR A 300 20.94 -8.06 -4.91
CA THR A 300 19.82 -7.95 -3.97
C THR A 300 20.35 -7.86 -2.55
N HIS A 301 19.85 -6.88 -1.80
CA HIS A 301 20.29 -6.60 -0.43
C HIS A 301 19.08 -6.50 0.51
N ILE A 302 19.30 -6.83 1.78
CA ILE A 302 18.39 -6.50 2.89
C ILE A 302 18.87 -5.18 3.51
N PHE A 303 18.02 -4.16 3.40
CA PHE A 303 18.17 -2.88 4.07
C PHE A 303 17.44 -2.93 5.41
N CYS A 304 18.14 -2.71 6.51
CA CYS A 304 17.52 -2.55 7.82
C CYS A 304 17.31 -1.06 8.09
N MET A 305 16.05 -0.67 8.25
CA MET A 305 15.62 0.72 8.45
C MET A 305 15.06 0.88 9.86
N ARG A 306 15.72 1.71 10.67
CA ARG A 306 15.28 2.02 12.04
C ARG A 306 14.25 3.14 12.03
N LEU A 307 13.12 2.90 12.68
CA LEU A 307 12.09 3.89 12.92
C LEU A 307 12.61 4.97 13.88
N PRO A 308 12.16 6.23 13.72
CA PRO A 308 12.63 7.31 14.57
C PRO A 308 12.16 7.11 16.03
N PRO A 309 12.91 7.63 17.02
CA PRO A 309 12.49 7.60 18.42
C PRO A 309 11.06 8.13 18.61
N GLY A 310 10.32 7.54 19.56
CA GLY A 310 8.90 7.83 19.76
C GLY A 310 7.99 7.25 18.67
N THR A 311 8.46 6.28 17.88
CA THR A 311 7.63 5.56 16.90
C THR A 311 7.41 4.13 17.32
N ARG A 312 6.20 3.63 17.07
CA ARG A 312 5.95 2.20 17.00
C ARG A 312 5.09 1.88 15.79
N MET A 313 5.65 1.08 14.89
CA MET A 313 4.96 0.62 13.69
C MET A 313 5.27 -0.85 13.44
N HIS A 314 4.22 -1.63 13.20
CA HIS A 314 4.35 -2.98 12.69
C HIS A 314 3.65 -3.05 11.34
N VAL A 315 4.33 -3.58 10.33
CA VAL A 315 3.74 -3.80 9.00
C VAL A 315 3.15 -5.21 9.00
N PRO A 316 1.83 -5.39 8.91
CA PRO A 316 1.20 -6.71 8.89
C PRO A 316 1.66 -7.58 7.71
N VAL A 317 1.61 -8.90 7.87
CA VAL A 317 1.90 -9.84 6.77
C VAL A 317 0.99 -9.56 5.57
N GLY A 318 1.59 -9.57 4.37
CA GLY A 318 0.92 -9.25 3.11
C GLY A 318 0.68 -7.76 2.85
N ARG A 319 1.13 -6.87 3.75
CA ARG A 319 1.14 -5.42 3.53
C ARG A 319 2.52 -4.93 3.12
N HIS A 320 2.55 -3.73 2.52
CA HIS A 320 3.76 -3.05 2.10
C HIS A 320 3.85 -1.66 2.74
N VAL A 321 4.98 -1.01 2.57
CA VAL A 321 5.19 0.42 2.85
C VAL A 321 5.67 1.10 1.58
N TYR A 322 5.40 2.40 1.46
CA TYR A 322 5.99 3.23 0.42
C TYR A 322 7.29 3.84 0.92
N LEU A 323 8.34 3.69 0.14
CA LEU A 323 9.57 4.44 0.30
C LEU A 323 9.49 5.68 -0.59
N LYS A 324 9.89 6.83 -0.05
CA LYS A 324 9.93 8.10 -0.77
C LYS A 324 11.33 8.70 -0.67
N ALA A 325 11.83 9.18 -1.81
CA ALA A 325 13.09 9.90 -1.91
C ALA A 325 12.96 11.04 -2.92
N SER A 326 13.67 12.15 -2.67
CA SER A 326 13.79 13.23 -3.63
C SER A 326 15.04 13.02 -4.49
N ILE A 327 14.86 12.70 -5.77
CA ILE A 327 15.93 12.38 -6.71
C ILE A 327 15.88 13.42 -7.82
N GLU A 328 16.96 14.20 -7.99
CA GLU A 328 17.04 15.29 -8.98
C GLU A 328 15.89 16.30 -8.87
N GLY A 329 15.44 16.57 -7.63
CA GLY A 329 14.34 17.49 -7.34
C GLY A 329 12.93 16.92 -7.57
N ASN A 330 12.81 15.64 -7.90
CA ASN A 330 11.52 14.95 -8.04
C ASN A 330 11.31 13.94 -6.92
N ASP A 331 10.14 13.96 -6.30
CA ASP A 331 9.75 12.92 -5.35
C ASP A 331 9.41 11.63 -6.10
N VAL A 332 10.19 10.60 -5.85
CA VAL A 332 9.97 9.24 -6.36
C VAL A 332 9.46 8.39 -5.21
N VAL A 333 8.33 7.73 -5.43
CA VAL A 333 7.66 6.88 -4.44
C VAL A 333 7.52 5.46 -4.99
N LYS A 334 7.94 4.45 -4.21
CA LYS A 334 7.89 3.05 -4.61
C LYS A 334 7.46 2.14 -3.45
N PRO A 335 6.55 1.17 -3.68
CA PRO A 335 6.14 0.22 -2.65
C PRO A 335 7.18 -0.88 -2.47
N TYR A 336 7.39 -1.29 -1.22
CA TYR A 336 8.23 -2.42 -0.86
C TYR A 336 7.57 -3.21 0.27
N THR A 337 7.57 -4.53 0.15
CA THR A 337 7.07 -5.44 1.18
C THR A 337 8.19 -5.75 2.17
N PRO A 338 8.03 -5.41 3.46
CA PRO A 338 9.00 -5.82 4.46
C PRO A 338 9.12 -7.33 4.55
N VAL A 339 10.32 -7.77 4.93
CA VAL A 339 10.66 -9.17 5.22
C VAL A 339 11.14 -9.28 6.67
N GLN A 340 11.54 -10.48 7.07
CA GLN A 340 12.35 -10.65 8.28
C GLN A 340 13.83 -10.51 7.94
N GLU A 341 14.66 -10.33 8.97
CA GLU A 341 16.11 -10.32 8.79
C GLU A 341 16.62 -11.66 8.23
N THR A 342 16.05 -12.76 8.70
CA THR A 342 16.36 -14.12 8.29
C THR A 342 15.09 -14.91 8.03
N LEU A 343 15.17 -15.93 7.16
CA LEU A 343 14.05 -16.83 6.92
C LEU A 343 13.83 -17.82 8.08
N MET A 344 14.92 -18.23 8.73
CA MET A 344 14.88 -19.27 9.76
C MET A 344 14.25 -18.76 11.07
N PRO A 345 13.46 -19.59 11.76
CA PRO A 345 12.96 -19.30 13.11
C PRO A 345 14.12 -19.02 14.09
N SER A 346 14.19 -17.82 14.67
CA SER A 346 15.07 -17.58 15.82
C SER A 346 14.39 -18.02 17.11
N THR A 347 15.05 -18.84 17.93
CA THR A 347 14.58 -19.30 19.25
C THR A 347 14.52 -18.19 20.31
N HIS A 348 15.05 -17.01 20.01
CA HIS A 348 15.03 -15.84 20.88
C HIS A 348 14.43 -14.65 20.13
N SER A 349 13.15 -14.36 20.37
CA SER A 349 12.60 -13.04 20.07
C SER A 349 12.15 -12.39 21.37
N THR A 350 13.09 -11.72 22.04
CA THR A 350 12.75 -10.69 23.01
C THR A 350 11.94 -9.60 22.32
N GLU A 351 10.90 -9.15 23.00
CA GLU A 351 9.73 -8.42 22.50
C GLU A 351 9.98 -6.98 22.02
N GLU A 352 11.12 -6.68 21.39
CA GLU A 352 11.36 -5.41 20.70
C GLU A 352 10.76 -5.43 19.28
N MET A 353 9.54 -5.94 19.13
CA MET A 353 8.83 -5.87 17.87
C MET A 353 8.45 -4.42 17.54
N GLY A 354 9.04 -3.87 16.48
CA GLY A 354 8.54 -2.68 15.80
C GLY A 354 9.42 -1.43 15.87
N SER A 355 10.73 -1.58 16.10
CA SER A 355 11.74 -0.52 15.92
C SER A 355 12.38 -0.56 14.53
N ASP A 356 12.70 -1.75 14.01
CA ASP A 356 13.41 -1.91 12.74
C ASP A 356 12.53 -2.56 11.65
N ILE A 357 12.73 -2.16 10.39
CA ILE A 357 12.03 -2.65 9.20
C ILE A 357 13.07 -3.19 8.22
N PHE A 358 12.95 -4.46 7.84
CA PHE A 358 13.84 -5.09 6.87
C PHE A 358 13.21 -5.10 5.48
N LEU A 359 13.95 -4.62 4.47
CA LEU A 359 13.48 -4.51 3.09
C LEU A 359 14.46 -5.23 2.17
N MET A 360 14.02 -6.32 1.55
CA MET A 360 14.81 -7.05 0.56
C MET A 360 14.58 -6.46 -0.83
N ILE A 361 15.60 -5.78 -1.37
CA ILE A 361 15.47 -4.97 -2.58
C ILE A 361 16.56 -5.36 -3.58
N LYS A 362 16.11 -5.67 -4.80
CA LYS A 362 16.98 -5.85 -5.97
C LYS A 362 17.36 -4.50 -6.55
N VAL A 363 18.65 -4.28 -6.77
CA VAL A 363 19.23 -3.09 -7.37
C VAL A 363 19.32 -3.27 -8.88
N TYR A 364 18.52 -2.49 -9.61
CA TYR A 364 18.56 -2.50 -11.07
C TYR A 364 19.59 -1.48 -11.56
N PRO A 365 20.55 -1.85 -12.45
CA PRO A 365 21.56 -0.93 -12.97
C PRO A 365 20.99 0.37 -13.55
N ASN A 366 19.87 0.26 -14.27
CA ASN A 366 19.18 1.39 -14.90
C ASN A 366 18.00 1.92 -14.07
N GLY A 367 17.85 1.48 -12.82
CA GLY A 367 16.70 1.84 -11.97
C GLY A 367 17.00 3.08 -11.13
N THR A 368 16.35 4.20 -11.41
CA THR A 368 16.54 5.47 -10.70
C THR A 368 16.41 5.32 -9.17
N PHE A 369 15.31 4.73 -8.70
CA PHE A 369 15.05 4.62 -7.26
C PHE A 369 15.97 3.61 -6.56
N THR A 370 16.20 2.46 -7.18
CA THR A 370 17.02 1.41 -6.56
C THR A 370 18.51 1.74 -6.58
N GLN A 371 18.98 2.54 -7.55
CA GLN A 371 20.35 3.09 -7.51
C GLN A 371 20.49 4.12 -6.40
N TYR A 372 19.50 5.00 -6.22
CA TYR A 372 19.49 5.91 -5.07
C TYR A 372 19.58 5.14 -3.75
N LEU A 373 18.73 4.12 -3.55
CA LEU A 373 18.79 3.27 -2.36
C LEU A 373 20.17 2.62 -2.19
N ASN A 374 20.76 2.14 -3.29
CA ASN A 374 22.07 1.51 -3.27
C ASN A 374 23.19 2.47 -2.84
N SER A 375 23.05 3.75 -3.14
CA SER A 375 24.00 4.82 -2.80
C SER A 375 23.92 5.33 -1.36
N LEU A 376 22.87 4.96 -0.62
CA LEU A 376 22.73 5.33 0.79
C LEU A 376 23.84 4.68 1.64
N HIS A 377 24.40 5.47 2.54
CA HIS A 377 25.35 5.03 3.56
C HIS A 377 24.61 4.70 4.85
N ILE A 378 25.23 3.86 5.69
CA ILE A 378 24.73 3.62 7.04
C ILE A 378 24.67 4.95 7.80
N GLY A 379 23.54 5.25 8.42
CA GLY A 379 23.23 6.53 9.06
C GLY A 379 22.37 7.47 8.21
N ASP A 380 22.27 7.25 6.90
CA ASP A 380 21.40 8.06 6.04
C ASP A 380 19.92 7.81 6.34
N SER A 381 19.07 8.79 6.02
CA SER A 381 17.63 8.71 6.25
C SER A 381 16.84 8.50 4.96
N LEU A 382 15.71 7.80 5.07
CA LEU A 382 14.76 7.56 4.00
C LEU A 382 13.33 7.68 4.52
N SER A 383 12.46 8.36 3.78
CA SER A 383 11.05 8.48 4.14
C SER A 383 10.32 7.15 3.91
N ILE A 384 9.68 6.61 4.95
CA ILE A 384 8.88 5.37 4.90
C ILE A 384 7.43 5.66 5.33
N SER A 385 6.44 5.19 4.58
CA SER A 385 5.03 5.38 4.93
C SER A 385 4.53 4.42 6.02
N GLY A 386 3.30 4.66 6.49
CA GLY A 386 2.51 3.65 7.19
C GLY A 386 2.19 2.40 6.35
N PRO A 387 1.69 1.31 6.96
CA PRO A 387 1.34 0.07 6.26
C PRO A 387 0.16 0.23 5.29
N GLU A 388 0.32 -0.35 4.11
CA GLU A 388 -0.62 -0.30 2.98
C GLU A 388 -0.87 -1.68 2.37
N GLY A 389 -1.97 -1.81 1.64
CA GLY A 389 -2.29 -3.02 0.89
C GLY A 389 -3.53 -3.78 1.40
N PRO A 390 -4.24 -4.48 0.48
CA PRO A 390 -5.54 -5.06 0.76
C PRO A 390 -5.50 -6.45 1.40
N PHE A 391 -4.32 -7.08 1.51
CA PHE A 391 -4.22 -8.44 2.03
C PHE A 391 -4.77 -8.55 3.45
N SER A 392 -5.49 -9.64 3.69
CA SER A 392 -6.18 -9.90 4.94
C SER A 392 -5.86 -11.32 5.39
N LEU A 393 -5.36 -11.45 6.61
CA LEU A 393 -5.13 -12.76 7.25
C LEU A 393 -6.41 -13.61 7.36
N ARG A 394 -7.60 -13.02 7.18
CA ARG A 394 -8.86 -13.79 7.11
C ARG A 394 -8.88 -14.79 5.95
N LEU A 395 -8.15 -14.50 4.86
CA LEU A 395 -7.99 -15.41 3.73
C LEU A 395 -7.30 -16.73 4.15
N LEU A 396 -6.50 -16.71 5.23
CA LEU A 396 -5.74 -17.87 5.70
C LEU A 396 -6.47 -18.67 6.80
N ARG A 397 -7.60 -18.19 7.34
CA ARG A 397 -8.19 -18.74 8.57
C ARG A 397 -8.47 -20.24 8.52
N ASP A 398 -8.99 -20.72 7.39
CA ASP A 398 -9.38 -22.12 7.21
C ASP A 398 -8.52 -22.82 6.15
N VAL A 399 -7.46 -22.17 5.66
CA VAL A 399 -6.60 -22.73 4.62
C VAL A 399 -5.85 -23.92 5.21
N THR A 400 -5.87 -25.04 4.48
CA THR A 400 -5.08 -26.23 4.80
C THR A 400 -3.88 -26.39 3.87
N HIS A 401 -3.96 -25.86 2.64
CA HIS A 401 -2.90 -25.92 1.64
C HIS A 401 -2.61 -24.53 1.07
N LEU A 402 -1.38 -24.06 1.25
CA LEU A 402 -0.92 -22.75 0.78
C LEU A 402 0.08 -22.92 -0.36
N TYR A 403 -0.25 -22.40 -1.54
CA TYR A 403 0.61 -22.42 -2.71
C TYR A 403 1.15 -21.01 -2.97
N LEU A 404 2.45 -20.87 -3.05
CA LEU A 404 3.15 -19.60 -3.26
C LEU A 404 3.84 -19.66 -4.62
N LEU A 405 3.47 -18.75 -5.53
CA LEU A 405 4.04 -18.64 -6.87
C LEU A 405 4.76 -17.30 -6.97
N ALA A 406 6.09 -17.33 -6.94
CA ALA A 406 6.94 -16.13 -6.86
C ALA A 406 7.87 -16.02 -8.06
N ALA A 407 8.06 -14.82 -8.59
CA ALA A 407 9.15 -14.54 -9.53
C ALA A 407 10.04 -13.40 -9.05
N GLY A 408 11.35 -13.64 -8.95
CA GLY A 408 12.33 -12.67 -8.45
C GLY A 408 11.95 -12.06 -7.09
N THR A 409 11.92 -10.73 -6.99
CA THR A 409 11.55 -10.01 -5.75
C THR A 409 10.07 -10.15 -5.36
N GLY A 410 9.23 -10.77 -6.20
CA GLY A 410 7.89 -11.22 -5.82
C GLY A 410 7.90 -12.24 -4.67
N PHE A 411 9.08 -12.77 -4.33
CA PHE A 411 9.28 -13.59 -3.14
C PHE A 411 9.05 -12.84 -1.81
N THR A 412 9.22 -11.52 -1.74
CA THR A 412 9.15 -10.78 -0.46
C THR A 412 7.82 -10.94 0.32
N PRO A 413 6.62 -10.82 -0.29
CA PRO A 413 5.38 -11.18 0.41
C PRO A 413 5.30 -12.68 0.74
N MET A 414 5.86 -13.55 -0.10
CA MET A 414 5.84 -15.00 0.10
C MET A 414 6.69 -15.42 1.30
N ALA A 415 7.84 -14.80 1.51
CA ALA A 415 8.70 -15.06 2.66
C ALA A 415 7.96 -14.82 3.99
N ARG A 416 7.17 -13.75 4.07
CA ARG A 416 6.37 -13.45 5.28
C ARG A 416 5.17 -14.37 5.44
N LEU A 417 4.53 -14.76 4.35
CA LEU A 417 3.46 -15.77 4.39
C LEU A 417 3.99 -17.14 4.79
N LEU A 418 5.15 -17.53 4.27
CA LEU A 418 5.82 -18.79 4.60
C LEU A 418 6.15 -18.85 6.09
N HIS A 419 6.77 -17.81 6.63
CA HIS A 419 7.05 -17.73 8.07
C HIS A 419 5.78 -17.86 8.92
N LEU A 420 4.74 -17.08 8.59
CA LEU A 420 3.46 -17.12 9.29
C LEU A 420 2.80 -18.51 9.21
N ALA A 421 2.82 -19.13 8.03
CA ALA A 421 2.23 -20.44 7.79
C ALA A 421 2.90 -21.55 8.63
N LEU A 422 4.23 -21.52 8.72
CA LEU A 422 4.97 -22.55 9.43
C LEU A 422 4.99 -22.31 10.95
N GLN A 423 5.00 -21.07 11.42
CA GLN A 423 5.09 -20.78 12.86
C GLN A 423 3.75 -20.62 13.57
N ASP A 424 2.83 -19.87 12.97
CA ASP A 424 1.66 -19.36 13.68
C ASP A 424 0.34 -20.02 13.26
N LEU A 425 0.32 -20.71 12.10
CA LEU A 425 -0.91 -21.24 11.49
C LEU A 425 -0.90 -22.77 11.40
N ALA A 426 -1.18 -23.41 12.54
CA ALA A 426 -1.30 -24.88 12.61
C ALA A 426 -2.38 -25.48 11.69
N SER A 427 -3.34 -24.68 11.20
CA SER A 427 -4.34 -25.14 10.22
C SER A 427 -3.73 -25.48 8.86
N ILE A 428 -2.62 -24.83 8.50
CA ILE A 428 -1.93 -25.04 7.23
C ILE A 428 -1.04 -26.28 7.38
N ARG A 429 -1.45 -27.35 6.71
CA ARG A 429 -0.80 -28.66 6.72
C ARG A 429 0.23 -28.81 5.62
N LYS A 430 0.08 -28.05 4.53
CA LYS A 430 1.03 -28.03 3.42
C LYS A 430 1.25 -26.60 2.93
N THR A 431 2.51 -26.24 2.73
CA THR A 431 2.93 -25.01 2.06
C THR A 431 3.89 -25.39 0.93
N LYS A 432 3.60 -24.98 -0.31
CA LYS A 432 4.50 -25.21 -1.45
C LYS A 432 4.89 -23.87 -2.08
N LEU A 433 6.18 -23.69 -2.37
CA LEU A 433 6.69 -22.52 -3.11
C LEU A 433 7.23 -22.96 -4.47
N MET A 434 6.70 -22.41 -5.56
CA MET A 434 7.35 -22.47 -6.87
C MET A 434 8.01 -21.12 -7.15
N PHE A 435 9.34 -21.12 -7.23
CA PHE A 435 10.14 -19.91 -7.27
C PHE A 435 10.89 -19.77 -8.60
N PHE A 436 10.47 -18.77 -9.38
CA PHE A 436 10.97 -18.49 -10.72
C PHE A 436 12.07 -17.43 -10.71
N ASN A 437 13.23 -17.79 -11.26
CA ASN A 437 14.39 -16.89 -11.42
C ASN A 437 15.02 -17.04 -12.81
N ARG A 438 15.98 -16.18 -13.14
CA ARG A 438 16.72 -16.31 -14.41
C ARG A 438 17.80 -17.37 -14.28
N GLN A 439 18.75 -17.13 -13.39
CA GLN A 439 19.88 -18.01 -13.12
C GLN A 439 19.87 -18.48 -11.65
N GLU A 440 20.68 -19.48 -11.34
CA GLU A 440 20.86 -20.02 -9.99
C GLU A 440 21.30 -18.94 -8.99
N SER A 441 22.16 -18.03 -9.43
CA SER A 441 22.67 -16.90 -8.62
C SER A 441 21.61 -15.85 -8.29
N ASP A 442 20.44 -15.90 -8.93
CA ASP A 442 19.35 -14.96 -8.69
C ASP A 442 18.35 -15.48 -7.65
N ILE A 443 18.47 -16.73 -7.18
CA ILE A 443 17.55 -17.34 -6.22
C ILE A 443 17.80 -16.74 -4.84
N LEU A 444 16.82 -15.96 -4.36
CA LEU A 444 16.89 -15.31 -3.05
C LEU A 444 16.76 -16.36 -1.94
N TRP A 445 17.67 -16.35 -0.97
CA TRP A 445 17.66 -17.29 0.17
C TRP A 445 17.56 -18.77 -0.22
N ARG A 446 18.28 -19.19 -1.28
CA ARG A 446 18.24 -20.57 -1.75
C ARG A 446 18.60 -21.58 -0.66
N ALA A 447 19.73 -21.37 0.01
CA ALA A 447 20.23 -22.29 1.03
C ALA A 447 19.27 -22.37 2.23
N GLU A 448 18.69 -21.24 2.64
CA GLU A 448 17.73 -21.17 3.73
C GLU A 448 16.40 -21.85 3.35
N LEU A 449 15.94 -21.73 2.10
CA LEU A 449 14.75 -22.42 1.60
C LEU A 449 14.97 -23.94 1.52
N GLU A 450 16.12 -24.38 1.02
CA GLU A 450 16.50 -25.80 0.99
C GLU A 450 16.62 -26.37 2.40
N GLN A 451 17.25 -25.63 3.32
CA GLN A 451 17.34 -26.01 4.72
C GLN A 451 15.94 -26.10 5.36
N LEU A 452 15.08 -25.10 5.17
CA LEU A 452 13.73 -25.11 5.71
C LEU A 452 12.91 -26.29 5.17
N CYS A 453 13.04 -26.60 3.87
CA CYS A 453 12.39 -27.75 3.23
C CYS A 453 12.89 -29.09 3.80
N ALA A 454 14.14 -29.18 4.21
CA ALA A 454 14.70 -30.38 4.83
C ALA A 454 14.25 -30.55 6.30
N HIS A 455 13.89 -29.46 6.99
CA HIS A 455 13.55 -29.49 8.43
C HIS A 455 12.04 -29.51 8.72
N ASP A 456 11.19 -28.99 7.83
CA ASP A 456 9.73 -28.95 8.03
C ASP A 456 9.02 -29.70 6.89
N GLU A 457 8.47 -30.88 7.19
CA GLU A 457 7.78 -31.75 6.23
C GLU A 457 6.54 -31.07 5.58
N ARG A 458 5.99 -30.03 6.21
CA ARG A 458 4.87 -29.26 5.65
C ARG A 458 5.33 -28.36 4.51
N PHE A 459 6.61 -28.03 4.41
CA PHE A 459 7.15 -27.12 3.40
C PHE A 459 7.81 -27.87 2.23
N GLN A 460 7.53 -27.42 1.01
CA GLN A 460 8.23 -27.85 -0.20
C GLN A 460 8.57 -26.63 -1.06
N VAL A 461 9.71 -26.69 -1.74
CA VAL A 461 10.13 -25.67 -2.69
C VAL A 461 10.55 -26.30 -4.01
N GLU A 462 10.09 -25.70 -5.11
CA GLU A 462 10.52 -26.03 -6.47
C GLU A 462 11.10 -24.77 -7.13
N PHE A 463 12.37 -24.83 -7.51
CA PHE A 463 13.02 -23.75 -8.24
C PHE A 463 12.85 -23.94 -9.75
N VAL A 464 12.54 -22.85 -10.45
CA VAL A 464 12.36 -22.84 -11.91
C VAL A 464 13.26 -21.76 -12.51
N LEU A 465 14.10 -22.15 -13.46
CA LEU A 465 15.06 -21.24 -14.09
C LEU A 465 14.77 -21.05 -15.57
N SER A 466 14.74 -19.79 -16.01
CA SER A 466 14.55 -19.45 -17.43
C SER A 466 15.85 -19.44 -18.23
N GLU A 467 16.99 -19.22 -17.58
CA GLU A 467 18.34 -19.22 -18.15
C GLU A 467 19.30 -20.04 -17.26
N PRO A 468 19.01 -21.33 -16.99
CA PRO A 468 19.84 -22.18 -16.12
C PRO A 468 21.21 -22.51 -16.72
N SER A 469 22.16 -22.92 -15.87
CA SER A 469 23.39 -23.55 -16.34
C SER A 469 23.13 -24.98 -16.86
N ASP A 470 24.13 -25.58 -17.51
CA ASP A 470 24.06 -26.98 -17.95
C ASP A 470 24.00 -27.96 -16.77
N LEU A 471 24.46 -27.55 -15.59
CA LEU A 471 24.43 -28.37 -14.37
C LEU A 471 23.06 -28.40 -13.69
N TRP A 472 22.13 -27.53 -14.10
CA TRP A 472 20.82 -27.43 -13.47
C TRP A 472 19.94 -28.64 -13.76
N THR A 473 19.59 -29.38 -12.72
CA THR A 473 18.72 -30.56 -12.80
C THR A 473 17.25 -30.27 -12.47
N GLY A 474 16.93 -29.06 -12.00
CA GLY A 474 15.58 -28.64 -11.68
C GLY A 474 14.75 -28.23 -12.90
N ARG A 475 13.54 -27.72 -12.65
CA ARG A 475 12.63 -27.28 -13.73
C ARG A 475 13.22 -26.11 -14.50
N ARG A 476 12.91 -26.05 -15.80
CA ARG A 476 13.40 -25.03 -16.75
C ARG A 476 12.23 -24.29 -17.40
N GLY A 477 12.48 -23.05 -17.80
CA GLY A 477 11.55 -22.25 -18.58
C GLY A 477 10.81 -21.18 -17.77
N ARG A 478 9.60 -20.85 -18.23
CA ARG A 478 8.68 -19.89 -17.61
C ARG A 478 7.44 -20.63 -17.13
N VAL A 479 6.61 -19.96 -16.34
CA VAL A 479 5.33 -20.52 -15.88
C VAL A 479 4.47 -20.98 -17.07
N ASP A 480 3.93 -22.19 -16.97
CA ASP A 480 3.04 -22.77 -17.95
C ASP A 480 1.97 -23.66 -17.26
N ALA A 481 0.97 -24.09 -18.04
CA ALA A 481 -0.15 -24.87 -17.54
C ALA A 481 0.26 -26.25 -17.00
N SER A 482 1.27 -26.90 -17.61
CA SER A 482 1.73 -28.22 -17.19
C SER A 482 2.41 -28.15 -15.82
N MET A 483 3.25 -27.14 -15.64
CA MET A 483 3.99 -26.91 -14.40
C MET A 483 3.03 -26.68 -13.22
N LEU A 484 1.97 -25.90 -13.44
CA LEU A 484 0.96 -25.66 -12.41
C LEU A 484 0.06 -26.87 -12.14
N LYS A 485 -0.26 -27.66 -13.17
CA LYS A 485 -1.05 -28.89 -13.01
C LYS A 485 -0.36 -29.89 -12.07
N ASP A 486 0.95 -30.06 -12.22
CA ASP A 486 1.72 -30.95 -11.34
C ASP A 486 1.90 -30.37 -9.93
N PHE A 487 1.99 -29.04 -9.84
CA PHE A 487 2.32 -28.35 -8.60
C PHE A 487 1.10 -28.11 -7.69
N LEU A 488 -0.07 -27.84 -8.26
CA LEU A 488 -1.30 -27.53 -7.54
C LEU A 488 -2.10 -28.82 -7.27
N ASP A 489 -1.61 -29.65 -6.36
CA ASP A 489 -2.36 -30.80 -5.87
C ASP A 489 -3.54 -30.34 -5.02
N LYS A 490 -4.79 -30.74 -5.34
CA LYS A 490 -5.98 -30.38 -4.55
C LYS A 490 -6.58 -31.65 -3.93
N PRO A 491 -6.08 -32.10 -2.76
CA PRO A 491 -6.68 -33.23 -2.06
C PRO A 491 -8.16 -33.00 -1.77
N GLU A 492 -8.94 -34.08 -1.73
CA GLU A 492 -10.32 -34.03 -1.25
C GLU A 492 -10.36 -33.42 0.16
N ASP A 493 -11.34 -32.57 0.44
CA ASP A 493 -11.47 -31.78 1.68
C ASP A 493 -10.38 -30.72 1.96
N SER A 494 -9.50 -30.42 0.99
CA SER A 494 -8.53 -29.33 1.13
C SER A 494 -9.18 -27.95 0.89
N LYS A 495 -8.76 -26.96 1.69
CA LYS A 495 -9.02 -25.54 1.43
C LYS A 495 -7.71 -24.91 0.96
N CYS A 496 -7.66 -24.58 -0.32
CA CYS A 496 -6.46 -24.08 -0.98
C CYS A 496 -6.47 -22.55 -1.04
N LEU A 497 -5.29 -21.94 -0.86
CA LEU A 497 -5.05 -20.55 -1.24
C LEU A 497 -3.78 -20.48 -2.09
N VAL A 498 -3.88 -19.83 -3.24
CA VAL A 498 -2.77 -19.58 -4.15
C VAL A 498 -2.39 -18.11 -4.11
N CYS A 499 -1.18 -17.82 -3.63
CA CYS A 499 -0.63 -16.47 -3.59
C CYS A 499 0.37 -16.28 -4.74
N VAL A 500 0.20 -15.22 -5.54
CA VAL A 500 1.02 -14.95 -6.73
C VAL A 500 1.68 -13.59 -6.62
N CYS A 501 2.98 -13.48 -6.90
CA CYS A 501 3.67 -12.19 -7.01
C CYS A 501 4.91 -12.28 -7.90
N GLY A 502 5.15 -11.23 -8.69
CA GLY A 502 6.28 -11.14 -9.60
C GLY A 502 6.11 -9.95 -10.55
N PRO A 503 6.89 -9.88 -11.64
CA PRO A 503 6.65 -8.91 -12.70
C PRO A 503 5.21 -9.00 -13.23
N THR A 504 4.62 -7.88 -13.67
CA THR A 504 3.20 -7.81 -14.11
C THR A 504 2.81 -8.93 -15.08
N GLY A 505 3.62 -9.15 -16.12
CA GLY A 505 3.35 -10.20 -17.11
C GLY A 505 3.42 -11.63 -16.55
N PHE A 506 4.23 -11.87 -15.50
CA PHE A 506 4.23 -13.15 -14.79
C PHE A 506 2.95 -13.28 -13.95
N THR A 507 2.61 -12.27 -13.15
CA THR A 507 1.45 -12.34 -12.26
C THR A 507 0.14 -12.51 -13.01
N GLU A 508 -0.08 -11.75 -14.09
CA GLU A 508 -1.29 -11.85 -14.91
C GLU A 508 -1.43 -13.23 -15.56
N LEU A 509 -0.36 -13.73 -16.18
CA LEU A 509 -0.35 -15.05 -16.82
C LEU A 509 -0.56 -16.16 -15.78
N THR A 510 0.17 -16.13 -14.67
CA THR A 510 0.05 -17.15 -13.61
C THR A 510 -1.37 -17.18 -13.06
N VAL A 511 -2.00 -16.03 -12.78
CA VAL A 511 -3.40 -16.00 -12.31
C VAL A 511 -4.35 -16.64 -13.33
N GLN A 512 -4.19 -16.36 -14.63
CA GLN A 512 -4.99 -17.00 -15.67
C GLN A 512 -4.79 -18.52 -15.69
N LEU A 513 -3.54 -18.99 -15.62
CA LEU A 513 -3.21 -20.41 -15.64
C LEU A 513 -3.73 -21.14 -14.39
N VAL A 514 -3.65 -20.52 -13.21
CA VAL A 514 -4.20 -21.04 -11.95
C VAL A 514 -5.72 -21.21 -12.04
N LYS A 515 -6.43 -20.24 -12.63
CA LYS A 515 -7.88 -20.36 -12.88
C LYS A 515 -8.22 -21.51 -13.83
N LEU A 516 -7.39 -21.75 -14.84
CA LEU A 516 -7.56 -22.91 -15.74
C LEU A 516 -7.37 -24.26 -15.03
N GLN A 517 -6.71 -24.30 -13.88
CA GLN A 517 -6.65 -25.48 -13.01
C GLN A 517 -7.88 -25.63 -12.10
N GLY A 518 -8.90 -24.77 -12.25
CA GLY A 518 -10.17 -24.88 -11.53
C GLY A 518 -10.20 -24.19 -10.17
N LEU A 519 -9.23 -23.32 -9.85
CA LEU A 519 -9.30 -22.48 -8.65
C LEU A 519 -10.14 -21.21 -8.91
N SER A 520 -10.99 -20.90 -7.95
CA SER A 520 -11.87 -19.73 -7.94
C SER A 520 -11.12 -18.44 -7.58
N ASP A 521 -11.74 -17.28 -7.83
CA ASP A 521 -11.20 -15.98 -7.44
C ASP A 521 -11.00 -15.82 -5.92
N GLU A 522 -11.76 -16.55 -5.10
CA GLU A 522 -11.64 -16.53 -3.64
C GLU A 522 -10.44 -17.34 -3.13
N GLU A 523 -9.98 -18.33 -3.92
CA GLU A 523 -8.82 -19.17 -3.66
C GLU A 523 -7.52 -18.56 -4.20
N ILE A 524 -7.56 -17.36 -4.79
CA ILE A 524 -6.40 -16.72 -5.42
C ILE A 524 -6.16 -15.33 -4.83
N HIS A 525 -4.92 -15.05 -4.42
CA HIS A 525 -4.47 -13.71 -4.07
C HIS A 525 -3.25 -13.30 -4.88
N ALA A 526 -3.42 -12.29 -5.75
CA ALA A 526 -2.31 -11.68 -6.47
C ALA A 526 -1.81 -10.43 -5.73
N PHE A 527 -0.58 -10.47 -5.25
CA PHE A 527 0.10 -9.27 -4.76
C PHE A 527 0.51 -8.41 -5.96
N GLN A 528 -0.06 -7.22 -6.03
CA GLN A 528 0.26 -6.20 -7.04
C GLN A 528 1.04 -5.08 -6.34
N GLY A 529 2.18 -4.70 -6.90
CA GLY A 529 3.07 -3.66 -6.38
C GLY A 529 3.83 -2.98 -7.51
#